data_AF-A0ABD0V8R1-F1
#
_entry.id   AF-A0ABD0V8R1-F1
#
_cell.length_a   1.000
_cell.length_b   1.000
_cell.length_c   1.000
_cell.angle_alpha   90.00
_cell.angle_beta   90.00
_cell.angle_gamma   90.00
#
_symmetry.space_group_name_H-M   'P 1'
#
loop_
_entity.id
_entity.type
_entity.pdbx_description
1 polymer ?
#
loop_
_entity_poly.entity_id
_entity_poly.type
_entity_poly.pdbx_seq_one_letter_code
_entity_poly.pdbx_strand_id
1 'polypeptide(L)'
;MSLFPLFLLVTFLLPLFAADVGTASRYNPPYIPTKCFGIDRSQFPSDDSFAAAGSGIWNNGLACSRRYVVRCLSSQMPEACISGATVEVTIVDQAAGLGSRQSMAGTTMALSQAAYRRIASLDALSINIEFAPEAESLEELPVKMNRADDAFVSCSSGMERANERSVREGVKNENEKKIKN
;
A
#
# COMPACT_ATOMS: atom_id res chain seq x y z
N MET A 1 -36.03 -16.98 22.46
CA MET A 1 -34.68 -16.47 22.77
C MET A 1 -34.16 -15.82 21.49
N SER A 2 -34.02 -14.50 21.46
CA SER A 2 -33.58 -13.81 20.25
C SER A 2 -32.09 -14.12 20.02
N LEU A 3 -31.77 -14.60 18.82
CA LEU A 3 -30.40 -14.84 18.36
C LEU A 3 -29.75 -13.56 17.79
N PHE A 4 -30.52 -12.49 17.68
CA PHE A 4 -30.10 -11.17 17.22
C PHE A 4 -28.92 -10.55 17.98
N PRO A 5 -28.86 -10.58 19.34
CA PRO A 5 -27.71 -10.04 20.07
C PRO A 5 -26.45 -10.88 19.85
N LEU A 6 -26.60 -12.19 19.62
CA LEU A 6 -25.47 -13.09 19.33
C LEU A 6 -24.87 -12.81 17.95
N PHE A 7 -25.72 -12.56 16.94
CA PHE A 7 -25.29 -12.22 15.59
C PHE A 7 -24.51 -10.90 15.55
N LEU A 8 -24.99 -9.87 16.25
CA LEU A 8 -24.29 -8.58 16.37
C LEU A 8 -22.92 -8.72 17.08
N LEU A 9 -22.85 -9.57 18.12
CA LEU A 9 -21.60 -9.82 18.84
C LEU A 9 -20.57 -10.53 17.97
N VAL A 10 -20.99 -11.49 17.13
CA VAL A 10 -20.11 -12.24 16.22
C VAL A 10 -19.57 -11.33 15.11
N THR A 11 -20.38 -10.44 14.52
CA THR A 11 -19.89 -9.49 13.52
C THR A 11 -18.87 -8.48 14.07
N PHE A 12 -18.93 -8.14 15.36
CA PHE A 12 -17.99 -7.23 16.02
C PHE A 12 -16.64 -7.89 16.35
N LEU A 13 -16.62 -9.23 16.48
CA LEU A 13 -15.43 -10.01 16.79
C LEU A 13 -14.63 -10.45 15.55
N LEU A 14 -15.16 -10.26 14.35
CA LEU A 14 -14.43 -10.56 13.13
C LEU A 14 -13.49 -9.40 12.80
N PRO A 15 -12.15 -9.60 12.82
CA PRO A 15 -11.23 -8.57 12.34
C PRO A 15 -11.49 -8.34 10.86
N LEU A 16 -11.99 -7.15 10.52
CA LEU A 16 -12.01 -6.65 9.16
C LEU A 16 -10.56 -6.37 8.76
N PHE A 17 -9.89 -7.37 8.17
CA PHE A 17 -8.66 -7.11 7.45
C PHE A 17 -9.01 -6.27 6.22
N ALA A 18 -8.76 -4.97 6.32
CA ALA A 18 -8.88 -4.05 5.20
C ALA A 18 -7.73 -4.33 4.23
N ALA A 19 -7.96 -5.21 3.26
CA ALA A 19 -7.11 -5.32 2.09
C ALA A 19 -7.48 -4.18 1.13
N ASP A 20 -6.47 -3.46 0.66
CA ASP A 20 -6.62 -2.45 -0.38
C ASP A 20 -6.52 -3.13 -1.76
N VAL A 21 -7.07 -2.49 -2.78
CA VAL A 21 -7.04 -2.98 -4.17
C VAL A 21 -6.31 -2.00 -5.06
N GLY A 22 -5.56 -2.53 -6.01
CA GLY A 22 -4.75 -1.70 -6.89
C GLY A 22 -4.29 -2.45 -8.12
N THR A 23 -3.28 -1.89 -8.77
CA THR A 23 -2.62 -2.51 -9.91
C THR A 23 -1.15 -2.75 -9.62
N ALA A 24 -0.61 -3.83 -10.17
CA ALA A 24 0.81 -4.11 -10.15
C ALA A 24 1.36 -4.32 -11.56
N SER A 25 2.55 -3.78 -11.80
CA SER A 25 3.41 -4.06 -12.94
C SER A 25 4.64 -4.84 -12.47
N ARG A 26 5.48 -5.30 -13.41
CA ARG A 26 6.84 -5.75 -13.10
C ARG A 26 7.85 -4.71 -13.52
N TYR A 27 9.03 -4.70 -12.90
CA TYR A 27 10.18 -3.95 -13.38
C TYR A 27 11.47 -4.77 -13.36
N ASN A 28 12.35 -4.44 -14.31
CA ASN A 28 13.58 -5.17 -14.57
C ASN A 28 14.78 -4.51 -13.89
N PRO A 29 15.90 -5.25 -13.69
CA PRO A 29 17.17 -4.63 -13.34
C PRO A 29 17.59 -3.58 -14.39
N PRO A 30 18.45 -2.60 -14.01
CA PRO A 30 19.08 -2.47 -12.70
C PRO A 30 18.12 -1.98 -11.62
N TYR A 31 18.20 -2.58 -10.42
CA TYR A 31 17.36 -2.25 -9.27
C TYR A 31 17.94 -1.15 -8.36
N ILE A 32 19.13 -0.66 -8.70
CA ILE A 32 19.87 0.37 -7.98
C ILE A 32 20.19 1.50 -8.98
N PRO A 33 20.21 2.77 -8.55
CA PRO A 33 19.91 3.26 -7.20
C PRO A 33 18.42 3.34 -6.91
N THR A 34 18.04 3.08 -5.66
CA THR A 34 16.67 3.27 -5.19
C THR A 34 16.47 4.61 -4.51
N LYS A 35 15.21 5.06 -4.44
CA LYS A 35 14.83 6.25 -3.65
C LYS A 35 14.91 6.06 -2.15
N CYS A 36 14.76 4.84 -1.63
CA CYS A 36 14.81 4.60 -0.19
C CYS A 36 16.24 4.61 0.35
N PHE A 37 17.14 3.83 -0.25
CA PHE A 37 18.49 3.59 0.32
C PHE A 37 19.62 3.68 -0.72
N GLY A 38 19.35 4.23 -1.91
CA GLY A 38 20.37 4.49 -2.92
C GLY A 38 21.02 3.20 -3.43
N ILE A 39 22.33 3.09 -3.24
CA ILE A 39 23.15 1.96 -3.75
C ILE A 39 23.32 0.82 -2.75
N ASP A 40 22.73 0.94 -1.56
CA ASP A 40 22.85 -0.09 -0.53
C ASP A 40 22.15 -1.38 -0.99
N ARG A 41 22.89 -2.48 -1.12
CA ARG A 41 22.33 -3.78 -1.51
C ARG A 41 21.65 -4.52 -0.35
N SER A 42 21.91 -4.12 0.89
CA SER A 42 21.31 -4.77 2.07
C SER A 42 19.80 -4.51 2.20
N GLN A 43 19.26 -3.54 1.44
CA GLN A 43 17.83 -3.26 1.38
C GLN A 43 17.00 -4.36 0.69
N PHE A 44 17.63 -5.21 -0.13
CA PHE A 44 16.94 -6.25 -0.88
C PHE A 44 16.83 -7.53 -0.04
N PRO A 45 15.64 -8.13 0.06
CA PRO A 45 15.48 -9.43 0.72
C PRO A 45 16.20 -10.54 -0.07
N SER A 46 16.58 -11.60 0.62
CA SER A 46 17.39 -12.70 0.07
C SER A 46 16.72 -13.48 -1.06
N ASP A 47 15.39 -13.39 -1.16
CA ASP A 47 14.57 -14.08 -2.15
C ASP A 47 14.18 -13.19 -3.35
N ASP A 48 14.76 -11.98 -3.39
CA ASP A 48 14.49 -10.90 -4.34
C ASP A 48 13.03 -10.44 -4.38
N SER A 49 12.22 -10.73 -3.35
CA SER A 49 10.81 -10.31 -3.28
C SER A 49 10.66 -8.89 -2.75
N PHE A 50 10.86 -7.90 -3.62
CA PHE A 50 10.68 -6.48 -3.30
C PHE A 50 9.84 -5.75 -4.35
N ALA A 51 9.46 -4.51 -4.04
CA ALA A 51 8.65 -3.66 -4.90
C ALA A 51 9.03 -2.17 -4.81
N ALA A 52 8.62 -1.42 -5.84
CA ALA A 52 8.60 0.02 -5.86
C ALA A 52 7.17 0.53 -5.68
N ALA A 53 6.99 1.51 -4.82
CA ALA A 53 5.68 2.05 -4.45
C ALA A 53 5.21 3.14 -5.44
N GLY A 54 3.98 2.98 -5.94
CA GLY A 54 3.27 3.99 -6.71
C GLY A 54 2.89 5.21 -5.88
N SER A 55 2.44 6.28 -6.53
CA SER A 55 2.11 7.55 -5.87
C SER A 55 1.07 7.40 -4.75
N GLY A 56 0.12 6.48 -4.90
CA GLY A 56 -0.93 6.22 -3.92
C GLY A 56 -0.42 5.66 -2.58
N ILE A 57 0.71 4.94 -2.59
CA ILE A 57 1.25 4.31 -1.37
C ILE A 57 2.64 4.81 -0.98
N TRP A 58 3.35 5.53 -1.86
CA TRP A 58 4.71 6.03 -1.62
C TRP A 58 4.82 6.93 -0.38
N ASN A 59 3.82 7.79 -0.17
CA ASN A 59 3.70 8.67 0.98
C ASN A 59 5.01 9.40 1.36
N ASN A 60 5.61 10.08 0.38
CA ASN A 60 6.87 10.83 0.54
C ASN A 60 8.03 10.02 1.17
N GLY A 61 8.09 8.71 0.88
CA GLY A 61 9.12 7.81 1.39
C GLY A 61 8.74 7.12 2.71
N LEU A 62 7.59 7.42 3.31
CA LEU A 62 7.09 6.68 4.47
C LEU A 62 6.75 5.21 4.16
N ALA A 63 6.71 4.85 2.88
CA ALA A 63 6.58 3.48 2.41
C ALA A 63 7.87 2.65 2.53
N CYS A 64 9.04 3.28 2.61
CA CYS A 64 10.32 2.58 2.63
C CYS A 64 10.39 1.55 3.77
N SER A 65 10.90 0.36 3.47
CA SER A 65 11.00 -0.81 4.36
C SER A 65 9.66 -1.38 4.86
N ARG A 66 8.52 -0.83 4.44
CA ARG A 66 7.22 -1.46 4.74
C ARG A 66 7.08 -2.76 3.94
N ARG A 67 6.43 -3.73 4.57
CA ARG A 67 6.12 -5.02 3.98
C ARG A 67 4.64 -5.14 3.66
N TYR A 68 4.36 -5.77 2.53
CA TYR A 68 3.01 -6.01 2.05
C TYR A 68 2.87 -7.45 1.61
N VAL A 69 1.75 -8.07 1.96
CA VAL A 69 1.30 -9.32 1.33
C VAL A 69 0.45 -8.94 0.13
N VAL A 70 0.81 -9.45 -1.04
CA VAL A 70 0.18 -9.10 -2.32
C VAL A 70 -0.38 -10.36 -2.99
N ARG A 71 -1.59 -10.26 -3.56
CA ARG A 71 -2.24 -11.32 -4.32
C ARG A 71 -2.76 -10.81 -5.65
N CYS A 72 -2.64 -11.61 -6.71
CA CYS A 72 -3.26 -11.35 -8.00
C CYS A 72 -4.77 -11.64 -7.96
N LEU A 73 -5.59 -10.67 -8.36
CA LEU A 73 -7.04 -10.80 -8.49
C LEU A 73 -7.46 -11.12 -9.91
N SER A 74 -6.91 -10.40 -10.88
CA SER A 74 -7.23 -10.56 -12.30
C SER A 74 -6.17 -9.90 -13.19
N SER A 75 -6.23 -10.18 -14.49
CA SER A 75 -5.41 -9.52 -15.50
C SER A 75 -6.20 -9.37 -16.79
N GLN A 76 -5.77 -8.46 -17.67
CA GLN A 76 -6.25 -8.41 -19.05
C GLN A 76 -5.78 -9.62 -19.86
N MET A 77 -4.63 -10.20 -19.50
CA MET A 77 -4.17 -11.46 -20.08
C MET A 77 -4.91 -12.63 -19.42
N PRO A 78 -5.62 -13.48 -20.18
CA PRO A 78 -6.29 -14.66 -19.63
C PRO A 78 -5.31 -15.56 -18.89
N GLU A 79 -5.78 -16.14 -17.77
CA GLU A 79 -5.02 -17.10 -16.96
C GLU A 79 -3.64 -16.62 -16.46
N ALA A 80 -3.42 -15.30 -16.42
CA ALA A 80 -2.15 -14.76 -15.94
C ALA A 80 -1.95 -14.93 -14.44
N CYS A 81 -3.00 -14.83 -13.61
CA CYS A 81 -2.89 -14.97 -12.16
C CYS A 81 -2.67 -16.43 -11.75
N ILE A 82 -1.76 -16.66 -10.80
CA ILE A 82 -1.58 -17.98 -10.16
C ILE A 82 -2.60 -18.09 -9.02
N SER A 83 -3.53 -19.04 -9.12
CA SER A 83 -4.65 -19.18 -8.17
C SER A 83 -4.16 -19.41 -6.74
N GLY A 84 -4.65 -18.59 -5.80
CA GLY A 84 -4.34 -18.67 -4.37
C GLY A 84 -2.93 -18.24 -3.97
N ALA A 85 -2.07 -17.88 -4.93
CA ALA A 85 -0.69 -17.50 -4.63
C ALA A 85 -0.60 -16.07 -4.07
N THR A 86 0.22 -15.91 -3.03
CA THR A 86 0.56 -14.61 -2.44
C THR A 86 2.07 -14.43 -2.43
N VAL A 87 2.50 -13.17 -2.36
CA VAL A 87 3.91 -12.81 -2.19
C VAL A 87 4.05 -11.69 -1.17
N GLU A 88 4.96 -11.87 -0.21
CA GLU A 88 5.41 -10.79 0.67
C GLU A 88 6.45 -9.96 -0.08
N VAL A 89 6.28 -8.64 -0.08
CA VAL A 89 7.24 -7.72 -0.70
C VAL A 89 7.63 -6.60 0.25
N THR A 90 8.93 -6.27 0.25
CA THR A 90 9.44 -5.06 0.90
C THR A 90 9.49 -3.91 -0.09
N ILE A 91 9.02 -2.72 0.31
CA ILE A 91 9.15 -1.51 -0.50
C ILE A 91 10.57 -0.96 -0.41
N VAL A 92 11.25 -0.91 -1.54
CA VAL A 92 12.65 -0.45 -1.66
C VAL A 92 12.79 0.81 -2.52
N ASP A 93 11.78 1.18 -3.31
CA ASP A 93 11.89 2.28 -4.27
C ASP A 93 10.55 3.00 -4.55
N GLN A 94 10.58 4.08 -5.33
CA GLN A 94 9.42 4.82 -5.84
C GLN A 94 9.17 4.50 -7.31
N ALA A 95 7.97 4.02 -7.64
CA ALA A 95 7.62 3.62 -9.00
C ALA A 95 7.72 4.77 -10.03
N ALA A 96 7.38 6.00 -9.64
CA ALA A 96 7.43 7.17 -10.52
C ALA A 96 8.86 7.62 -10.88
N GLY A 97 9.87 7.14 -10.13
CA GLY A 97 11.27 7.54 -10.27
C GLY A 97 12.20 6.41 -10.72
N LEU A 98 11.65 5.25 -11.12
CA LEU A 98 12.48 4.13 -11.54
C LEU A 98 13.28 4.47 -12.79
N GLY A 99 14.60 4.30 -12.72
CA GLY A 99 15.46 4.34 -13.90
C GLY A 99 15.30 3.12 -14.81
N SER A 100 14.69 2.05 -14.30
CA SER A 100 14.43 0.80 -15.01
C SER A 100 13.08 0.77 -15.73
N ARG A 101 12.99 -0.03 -16.80
CA ARG A 101 11.74 -0.22 -17.54
C ARG A 101 10.71 -1.03 -16.74
N GLN A 102 9.57 -0.42 -16.48
CA GLN A 102 8.35 -1.07 -16.01
C GLN A 102 7.58 -1.68 -17.19
N SER A 103 6.84 -2.76 -16.96
CA SER A 103 5.91 -3.31 -17.95
C SER A 103 4.68 -2.42 -18.16
N MET A 104 4.27 -1.69 -17.13
CA MET A 104 3.22 -0.66 -17.18
C MET A 104 3.52 0.43 -16.16
N ALA A 105 3.47 1.69 -16.58
CA ALA A 105 3.67 2.84 -15.70
C ALA A 105 2.39 3.18 -14.92
N GLY A 106 2.55 3.90 -13.80
CA GLY A 106 1.42 4.43 -13.02
C GLY A 106 0.65 3.39 -12.21
N THR A 107 1.20 2.20 -12.01
CA THR A 107 0.60 1.17 -11.15
C THR A 107 0.78 1.47 -9.67
N THR A 108 -0.09 0.90 -8.82
CA THR A 108 -0.01 1.04 -7.35
C THR A 108 1.32 0.49 -6.81
N MET A 109 1.79 -0.62 -7.38
CA MET A 109 3.12 -1.19 -7.11
C MET A 109 3.79 -1.58 -8.43
N ALA A 110 5.11 -1.46 -8.50
CA ALA A 110 5.91 -2.18 -9.49
C ALA A 110 6.69 -3.25 -8.74
N LEU A 111 6.42 -4.52 -9.02
CA LEU A 111 7.05 -5.65 -8.34
C LEU A 111 8.36 -6.03 -9.07
N SER A 112 9.35 -6.48 -8.32
CA SER A 112 10.50 -7.17 -8.91
C SER A 112 10.03 -8.36 -9.76
N GLN A 113 10.86 -8.80 -10.71
CA GLN A 113 10.51 -9.99 -11.51
C GLN A 113 10.34 -11.24 -10.63
N ALA A 114 11.14 -11.35 -9.56
CA ALA A 114 11.08 -12.47 -8.62
C ALA A 114 9.78 -12.49 -7.81
N ALA A 115 9.26 -11.33 -7.39
CA ALA A 115 7.96 -11.23 -6.73
C ALA A 115 6.80 -11.44 -7.72
N TYR A 116 6.85 -10.79 -8.88
CA TYR A 116 5.74 -10.85 -9.87
C TYR A 116 5.46 -12.28 -10.32
N ARG A 117 6.51 -13.06 -10.64
CA ARG A 117 6.39 -14.46 -11.08
C ARG A 117 5.78 -15.40 -10.04
N ARG A 118 5.74 -15.01 -8.76
CA ARG A 118 5.11 -15.83 -7.71
C ARG A 118 3.59 -15.75 -7.76
N ILE A 119 3.04 -14.66 -8.28
CA ILE A 119 1.59 -14.42 -8.28
C ILE A 119 0.99 -14.29 -9.69
N ALA A 120 1.82 -14.07 -10.72
CA ALA A 120 1.34 -13.96 -12.09
C ALA A 120 2.39 -14.30 -13.16
N SER A 121 1.94 -14.62 -14.37
CA SER A 121 2.80 -14.78 -15.55
C SER A 121 3.52 -13.48 -15.90
N LEU A 122 4.83 -13.57 -16.17
CA LEU A 122 5.64 -12.42 -16.61
C LEU A 122 5.20 -11.84 -17.96
N ASP A 123 4.34 -12.51 -18.72
CA ASP A 123 3.82 -11.96 -19.98
C ASP A 123 2.74 -10.89 -19.77
N ALA A 124 2.05 -10.92 -18.62
CA ALA A 124 1.08 -9.90 -18.28
C ALA A 124 1.76 -8.55 -18.05
N LEU A 125 1.30 -7.50 -18.75
CA LEU A 125 1.86 -6.15 -18.58
C LEU A 125 1.47 -5.54 -17.23
N SER A 126 0.26 -5.84 -16.76
CA SER A 126 -0.25 -5.45 -15.47
C SER A 126 -1.26 -6.48 -14.94
N ILE A 127 -1.40 -6.50 -13.62
CA ILE A 127 -2.39 -7.30 -12.90
C ILE A 127 -3.13 -6.40 -11.92
N ASN A 128 -4.40 -6.70 -11.69
CA ASN A 128 -5.13 -6.17 -10.56
C ASN A 128 -4.75 -6.98 -9.33
N ILE A 129 -4.46 -6.30 -8.24
CA ILE A 129 -3.99 -6.91 -7.01
C ILE A 129 -4.87 -6.50 -5.84
N GLU A 130 -4.95 -7.37 -4.84
CA GLU A 130 -5.21 -6.95 -3.47
C GLU A 130 -3.89 -6.98 -2.70
N PHE A 131 -3.76 -6.07 -1.74
CA PHE A 131 -2.59 -5.99 -0.89
C PHE A 131 -2.95 -5.47 0.50
N ALA A 132 -2.22 -5.94 1.49
CA ALA A 132 -2.37 -5.50 2.88
C ALA A 132 -0.99 -5.36 3.52
N PRO A 133 -0.80 -4.42 4.47
CA PRO A 133 0.42 -4.40 5.26
C PRO A 133 0.58 -5.75 5.96
N GLU A 134 1.81 -6.26 5.99
CA GLU A 134 2.09 -7.42 6.82
C GLU A 134 1.81 -7.04 8.28
N ALA A 135 0.95 -7.82 8.93
CA ALA A 135 0.66 -7.63 10.34
C ALA A 135 1.92 -8.03 11.11
N GLU A 136 2.68 -7.06 11.58
CA GLU A 136 3.79 -7.30 12.49
C GLU A 136 3.27 -8.11 13.68
N SER A 137 3.81 -9.32 13.85
CA SER A 137 3.39 -10.26 14.88
C SER A 137 3.44 -9.58 16.24
N LEU A 138 2.28 -9.52 16.90
CA LEU A 138 2.10 -8.98 18.24
C LEU A 138 2.79 -9.85 19.32
N GLU A 139 4.12 -9.98 19.29
CA GLU A 139 4.87 -10.58 20.42
C GLU A 139 5.89 -9.67 21.08
N GLU A 140 6.18 -8.46 20.59
CA GLU A 140 7.00 -7.51 21.35
C GLU A 140 6.49 -6.07 21.26
N LEU A 141 5.41 -5.74 22.00
CA LEU A 141 5.36 -4.58 22.91
C LEU A 141 4.00 -4.53 23.66
N PRO A 142 3.99 -4.27 24.98
CA PRO A 142 2.77 -4.12 25.75
C PRO A 142 2.23 -2.69 25.58
N VAL A 143 1.50 -2.43 24.50
CA VAL A 143 0.47 -1.39 24.53
C VAL A 143 -0.81 -2.11 24.92
N LYS A 144 -1.28 -1.88 26.15
CA LYS A 144 -2.66 -2.22 26.54
C LYS A 144 -3.59 -1.46 25.59
N MET A 145 -3.95 -2.09 24.48
CA MET A 145 -4.97 -1.63 23.55
C MET A 145 -6.34 -1.88 24.22
N ASN A 146 -6.63 -1.07 25.24
CA ASN A 146 -7.92 -1.03 25.91
C ASN A 146 -8.71 0.17 25.41
N ARG A 147 -9.18 0.18 24.16
CA ARG A 147 -10.45 0.84 23.77
C ARG A 147 -10.69 0.89 22.26
N ALA A 148 -11.93 0.57 21.88
CA ALA A 148 -12.54 0.90 20.59
C ALA A 148 -12.62 2.43 20.33
N ASP A 149 -12.41 3.24 21.37
CA ASP A 149 -12.47 4.70 21.34
C ASP A 149 -11.31 5.29 20.51
N ASP A 150 -10.16 4.62 20.42
CA ASP A 150 -8.95 5.21 19.80
C ASP A 150 -8.96 5.18 18.26
N ALA A 151 -9.61 4.18 17.66
CA ALA A 151 -9.79 4.14 16.21
C ALA A 151 -10.74 5.25 15.72
N PHE A 152 -11.80 5.53 16.50
CA PHE A 152 -12.71 6.65 16.25
C PHE A 152 -12.01 8.00 16.44
N VAL A 153 -11.13 8.13 17.45
CA VAL A 153 -10.34 9.35 17.71
C VAL A 153 -9.33 9.61 16.58
N SER A 154 -8.68 8.59 16.03
CA SER A 154 -7.74 8.75 14.91
C SER A 154 -8.44 9.22 13.63
N CYS A 155 -9.59 8.62 13.27
CA CYS A 155 -10.40 9.08 12.14
C CYS A 155 -10.97 10.48 12.34
N SER A 156 -11.45 10.82 13.54
CA SER A 156 -12.02 12.13 13.85
C SER A 156 -10.95 13.23 13.82
N SER A 157 -9.79 12.98 14.44
CA SER A 157 -8.63 13.88 14.39
C SER A 157 -8.08 14.07 12.97
N GLY A 158 -8.14 13.02 12.14
CA GLY A 158 -7.79 13.10 10.71
C GLY A 158 -8.76 14.01 9.94
N MET A 159 -10.06 13.91 10.23
CA MET A 159 -11.10 14.70 9.58
C MET A 159 -11.10 16.17 10.02
N GLU A 160 -10.84 16.47 11.29
CA GLU A 160 -10.67 17.84 11.80
C GLU A 160 -9.44 18.52 11.18
N ARG A 161 -8.31 17.82 11.08
CA ARG A 161 -7.10 18.34 10.41
C ARG A 161 -7.32 18.60 8.92
N ALA A 162 -8.12 17.78 8.24
CA ALA A 162 -8.49 18.00 6.84
C ALA A 162 -9.39 19.24 6.69
N ASN A 163 -10.34 19.43 7.61
CA ASN A 163 -11.23 20.58 7.63
C ASN A 163 -10.46 21.90 7.88
N GLU A 164 -9.58 21.95 8.87
CA GLU A 164 -8.75 23.13 9.16
C GLU A 164 -7.85 23.53 7.99
N ARG A 165 -7.32 22.55 7.26
CA ARG A 165 -6.50 22.79 6.07
C ARG A 165 -7.33 23.39 4.94
N SER A 166 -8.54 22.86 4.70
CA SER A 166 -9.47 23.38 3.70
C SER A 166 -9.94 24.80 4.02
N VAL A 167 -10.21 25.11 5.30
CA VAL A 167 -10.56 26.47 5.76
C VAL A 167 -9.39 27.44 5.54
N ARG A 168 -8.16 27.03 5.87
CA ARG A 168 -6.97 27.87 5.70
C ARG A 168 -6.68 28.17 4.22
N GLU A 169 -6.88 27.20 3.33
CA GLU A 169 -6.77 27.41 1.88
C GLU A 169 -7.86 28.35 1.36
N GLY A 170 -9.11 28.21 1.84
CA GLY A 170 -10.19 29.14 1.52
C GLY A 170 -9.89 30.59 1.91
N VAL A 171 -9.41 30.81 3.13
CA VAL A 171 -9.02 32.16 3.63
C VAL A 171 -7.85 32.73 2.83
N LYS A 172 -6.87 31.90 2.45
CA LYS A 172 -5.75 32.34 1.61
C LYS A 172 -6.22 32.81 0.24
N ASN A 173 -7.10 32.03 -0.39
CA ASN A 173 -7.64 32.34 -1.72
C ASN A 173 -8.50 33.63 -1.71
N GLU A 174 -9.24 33.88 -0.64
CA GLU A 174 -10.05 35.09 -0.50
C GLU A 174 -9.21 36.35 -0.27
N ASN A 175 -8.14 36.25 0.53
CA ASN A 175 -7.19 37.35 0.73
C ASN A 175 -6.41 37.69 -0.55
N GLU A 176 -6.00 36.71 -1.33
CA GLU A 176 -5.38 36.94 -2.65
C GLU A 176 -6.33 37.65 -3.63
N LYS A 177 -7.64 37.43 -3.51
CA LYS A 177 -8.67 38.10 -4.32
C LYS A 177 -8.86 39.57 -3.94
N LYS A 178 -8.73 39.92 -2.65
CA LYS A 178 -8.80 41.30 -2.16
C LYS A 178 -7.56 42.14 -2.49
N ILE A 179 -6.39 41.52 -2.69
CA ILE A 179 -5.15 42.24 -3.03
C ILE A 179 -5.12 42.61 -4.54
N LYS A 180 -5.90 41.94 -5.38
CA LYS A 180 -5.92 42.13 -6.84
C LYS A 180 -7.05 43.05 -7.35
N ASN A 181 -7.87 43.60 -6.46
CA ASN A 181 -8.93 44.57 -6.76
C ASN A 181 -8.65 45.94 -6.13
#